data_AF-D3BJ62-F1
#
_entry.id   AF-D3BJ62-F1
#
_cell.length_a   1.000
_cell.length_b   1.000
_cell.length_c   1.000
_cell.angle_alpha   90.00
_cell.angle_beta   90.00
_cell.angle_gamma   90.00
#
_symmetry.space_group_name_H-M   'P 1'
#
loop_
_entity.id
_entity.type
_entity.pdbx_description
1 polymer ?
#
loop_
_entity_poly.entity_id
_entity_poly.type
_entity_poly.pdbx_seq_one_letter_code
_entity_poly.pdbx_strand_id
1 'polypeptide(L)'
;MAKTNKGKCEGCSVTGIIPKEAAQHCQKCPQIKQKLNVKGGTATEAFVAIVFGDRVATEYWMNVLIPCDTPVYEVEEFLKDIWLECCGHMTTWEGLKNGVGEFKDIYGGNEEPDEKDVAISECVDLGGTVSMDYDMGTTTTVNLMFYEKINVKMDDPGIRVLIRNTINKPNCKECKKPNHPVHYTCDDCDYSKMCEECGDGEHEEHSKTTISNSPRSGSCGYSYDDDEEIPEQYQLS
;
A
#
# COMPACT_ATOMS: atom_id res chain seq x y z
N MET A 1 15.30 16.24 7.99
CA MET A 1 13.86 16.06 7.70
C MET A 1 13.75 14.86 6.78
N ALA A 2 12.94 13.86 7.12
CA ALA A 2 12.67 12.75 6.20
C ALA A 2 12.10 13.34 4.90
N LYS A 3 12.67 12.95 3.75
CA LYS A 3 12.12 13.32 2.45
C LYS A 3 10.81 12.55 2.30
N THR A 4 9.69 13.24 2.29
CA THR A 4 8.39 12.60 2.02
C THR A 4 8.23 12.44 0.52
N ASN A 5 7.92 11.23 0.07
CA ASN A 5 7.60 10.99 -1.34
C ASN A 5 6.33 11.75 -1.72
N LYS A 6 6.35 12.35 -2.90
CA LYS A 6 5.17 12.98 -3.49
C LYS A 6 4.37 11.92 -4.22
N GLY A 7 3.08 12.16 -4.44
CA GLY A 7 2.18 11.24 -5.13
C GLY A 7 1.58 11.82 -6.39
N LYS A 8 0.97 10.91 -7.15
CA LYS A 8 0.19 11.16 -8.35
C LYS A 8 -1.28 10.82 -8.08
N CYS A 9 -2.17 11.67 -8.55
CA CYS A 9 -3.61 11.41 -8.53
C CYS A 9 -4.04 10.61 -9.75
N GLU A 10 -4.73 9.49 -9.55
CA GLU A 10 -5.21 8.63 -10.63
C GLU A 10 -6.44 9.20 -11.36
N GLY A 11 -7.12 10.19 -10.77
CA GLY A 11 -8.20 10.90 -11.43
C GLY A 11 -7.71 11.97 -12.42
N CYS A 12 -6.94 12.94 -11.92
CA CYS A 12 -6.55 14.12 -12.70
C CYS A 12 -5.10 14.10 -13.18
N SER A 13 -4.33 13.06 -12.86
CA SER A 13 -2.90 12.91 -13.19
C SER A 13 -1.97 13.99 -12.63
N VAL A 14 -2.46 14.87 -11.74
CA VAL A 14 -1.61 15.84 -11.03
C VAL A 14 -0.61 15.07 -10.18
N THR A 15 0.67 15.41 -10.35
CA THR A 15 1.80 14.89 -9.57
C THR A 15 2.26 15.90 -8.54
N GLY A 16 3.11 15.47 -7.62
CA GLY A 16 3.73 16.37 -6.63
C GLY A 16 2.90 16.57 -5.36
N ILE A 17 1.81 15.80 -5.19
CA ILE A 17 0.93 15.85 -4.02
C ILE A 17 1.66 15.29 -2.80
N ILE A 18 1.63 15.96 -1.67
CA ILE A 18 2.22 15.46 -0.42
C ILE A 18 1.15 14.82 0.47
N PRO A 19 1.48 13.87 1.36
CA PRO A 19 0.47 13.09 2.09
C PRO A 19 -0.52 13.95 2.87
N LYS A 20 -0.04 15.03 3.50
CA LYS A 20 -0.88 15.98 4.25
C LYS A 20 -1.93 16.72 3.39
N GLU A 21 -1.73 16.78 2.07
CA GLU A 21 -2.64 17.41 1.11
C GLU A 21 -3.50 16.38 0.36
N ALA A 22 -3.11 15.09 0.41
CA ALA A 22 -3.72 14.04 -0.40
C ALA A 22 -5.20 13.82 -0.08
N ALA A 23 -5.58 13.75 1.19
CA ALA A 23 -6.98 13.58 1.60
C ALA A 23 -7.85 14.74 1.08
N GLN A 24 -7.36 15.98 1.21
CA GLN A 24 -8.06 17.16 0.69
C GLN A 24 -8.15 17.15 -0.84
N HIS A 25 -7.12 16.65 -1.53
CA HIS A 25 -7.13 16.48 -2.97
C HIS A 25 -8.20 15.46 -3.39
N CYS A 26 -8.24 14.28 -2.77
CA CYS A 26 -9.26 13.24 -3.02
C CYS A 26 -10.68 13.82 -2.91
N GLN A 27 -10.95 14.57 -1.84
CA GLN A 27 -12.24 15.21 -1.58
C GLN A 27 -12.68 16.22 -2.63
N LYS A 28 -11.72 16.92 -3.27
CA LYS A 28 -12.01 18.06 -4.15
C LYS A 28 -11.85 17.73 -5.62
N CYS A 29 -11.08 16.70 -5.98
CA CYS A 29 -10.74 16.36 -7.36
C CYS A 29 -11.99 16.01 -8.18
N PRO A 30 -12.38 16.83 -9.17
CA PRO A 30 -13.56 16.56 -10.01
C PRO A 30 -13.43 15.28 -10.83
N GLN A 31 -12.21 14.95 -11.28
CA GLN A 31 -11.95 13.76 -12.09
C GLN A 31 -12.08 12.47 -11.28
N ILE A 32 -11.65 12.45 -10.01
CA ILE A 32 -11.94 11.33 -9.09
C ILE A 32 -13.46 11.17 -8.96
N LYS A 33 -14.19 12.26 -8.68
CA LYS A 33 -15.65 12.21 -8.53
C LYS A 33 -16.35 11.70 -9.79
N GLN A 34 -15.89 12.13 -10.97
CA GLN A 34 -16.44 11.69 -12.25
C GLN A 34 -16.20 10.20 -12.48
N LYS A 35 -14.98 9.72 -12.25
CA LYS A 35 -14.59 8.31 -12.41
C LYS A 35 -15.30 7.38 -11.42
N LEU A 36 -15.59 7.86 -10.21
CA LEU A 36 -16.36 7.13 -9.19
C LEU A 36 -17.90 7.24 -9.35
N ASN A 37 -18.40 7.97 -10.34
CA ASN A 37 -19.84 8.13 -10.56
C ASN A 37 -20.19 7.83 -12.01
N VAL A 38 -20.07 6.56 -12.36
CA VAL A 38 -20.36 6.06 -13.70
C VAL A 38 -21.88 5.96 -13.91
N LYS A 39 -22.32 6.30 -15.12
CA LYS A 39 -23.74 6.28 -15.48
C LYS A 39 -24.20 4.83 -15.65
N GLY A 40 -25.09 4.38 -14.77
CA GLY A 40 -25.61 3.01 -14.76
C GLY A 40 -24.88 2.09 -13.77
N GLY A 41 -23.82 2.58 -13.13
CA GLY A 41 -23.11 1.84 -12.09
C GLY A 41 -23.96 1.57 -10.84
N THR A 42 -23.55 0.53 -10.13
CA THR A 42 -24.14 0.09 -8.86
C THR A 42 -23.88 1.14 -7.78
N ALA A 43 -24.93 1.53 -7.05
CA ALA A 43 -24.79 2.43 -5.92
C ALA A 43 -24.06 1.71 -4.78
N THR A 44 -22.91 2.24 -4.37
CA THR A 44 -22.03 1.62 -3.39
C THR A 44 -21.65 2.66 -2.35
N GLU A 45 -21.78 2.32 -1.08
CA GLU A 45 -21.21 3.11 0.01
C GLU A 45 -19.77 2.65 0.22
N ALA A 46 -18.83 3.60 0.33
CA ALA A 46 -17.42 3.28 0.41
C ALA A 46 -16.71 4.21 1.40
N PHE A 47 -15.69 3.68 2.07
CA PHE A 47 -14.74 4.50 2.80
C PHE A 47 -13.65 5.04 1.88
N VAL A 48 -13.11 6.18 2.27
CA VAL A 48 -11.82 6.66 1.77
C VAL A 48 -10.82 6.63 2.91
N ALA A 49 -9.71 5.93 2.68
CA ALA A 49 -8.67 5.74 3.68
C ALA A 49 -7.30 6.17 3.14
N ILE A 50 -6.43 6.61 4.04
CA ILE A 50 -5.00 6.70 3.77
C ILE A 50 -4.32 5.45 4.33
N VAL A 51 -3.59 4.73 3.48
CA VAL A 51 -2.70 3.65 3.85
C VAL A 51 -1.29 4.21 3.94
N PHE A 52 -0.55 3.92 5.01
CA PHE A 52 0.81 4.41 5.21
C PHE A 52 1.69 3.42 5.98
N GLY A 53 2.97 3.37 5.61
CA GLY A 53 3.97 2.61 6.36
C GLY A 53 4.21 3.19 7.76
N ASP A 54 4.86 2.40 8.60
CA ASP A 54 5.22 2.77 9.97
C ASP A 54 6.31 3.86 10.05
N ARG A 55 6.94 4.02 11.22
CA ARG A 55 7.96 5.05 11.46
C ARG A 55 9.24 4.87 10.66
N VAL A 56 9.56 3.66 10.20
CA VAL A 56 10.74 3.42 9.35
C VAL A 56 10.39 3.47 7.86
N ALA A 57 9.11 3.34 7.50
CA ALA A 57 8.59 3.35 6.13
C ALA A 57 7.70 4.57 5.79
N THR A 58 7.91 5.72 6.45
CA THR A 58 7.06 6.94 6.32
C THR A 58 6.94 7.54 4.92
N GLU A 59 7.77 7.10 3.97
CA GLU A 59 7.78 7.55 2.59
C GLU A 59 6.78 6.79 1.70
N TYR A 60 6.22 5.68 2.16
CA TYR A 60 5.23 4.88 1.44
C TYR A 60 3.83 5.19 1.96
N TRP A 61 2.99 5.70 1.05
CA TRP A 61 1.62 6.10 1.37
C TRP A 61 0.72 6.10 0.12
N MET A 62 -0.56 5.82 0.31
CA MET A 62 -1.57 5.94 -0.74
C MET A 62 -2.95 6.25 -0.16
N ASN A 63 -3.82 6.86 -0.96
CA ASN A 63 -5.23 7.03 -0.63
C ASN A 63 -6.03 6.06 -1.48
N VAL A 64 -6.94 5.35 -0.84
CA VAL A 64 -7.72 4.27 -1.42
C VAL A 64 -9.20 4.47 -1.12
N LEU A 65 -10.04 4.02 -2.04
CA LEU A 65 -11.45 3.83 -1.84
C LEU A 65 -11.72 2.35 -1.59
N ILE A 66 -12.47 2.04 -0.53
CA ILE A 66 -12.80 0.67 -0.11
C ILE A 66 -14.32 0.58 0.05
N PRO A 67 -15.05 -0.19 -0.77
CA PRO A 67 -16.47 -0.47 -0.56
C PRO A 67 -16.74 -0.94 0.87
N CYS A 68 -17.81 -0.47 1.51
CA CYS A 68 -18.08 -0.75 2.92
C CYS A 68 -18.38 -2.24 3.20
N ASP A 69 -18.88 -2.95 2.20
CA ASP A 69 -19.16 -4.38 2.20
C ASP A 69 -17.93 -5.24 1.84
N THR A 70 -16.78 -4.64 1.51
CA THR A 70 -15.54 -5.37 1.23
C THR A 70 -15.15 -6.22 2.44
N PRO A 71 -15.02 -7.54 2.29
CA PRO A 71 -14.53 -8.40 3.36
C PRO A 71 -13.12 -8.03 3.81
N VAL A 72 -12.79 -8.22 5.09
CA VAL A 72 -11.45 -7.88 5.62
C VAL A 72 -10.34 -8.64 4.88
N TYR A 73 -10.57 -9.89 4.46
CA TYR A 73 -9.56 -10.64 3.69
C TYR A 73 -9.25 -10.02 2.33
N GLU A 74 -10.23 -9.40 1.66
CA GLU A 74 -9.99 -8.73 0.37
C GLU A 74 -9.19 -7.43 0.54
N VAL A 75 -9.36 -6.74 1.69
CA VAL A 75 -8.51 -5.60 2.05
C VAL A 75 -7.06 -6.05 2.30
N GLU A 76 -6.88 -7.19 2.97
CA GLU A 76 -5.58 -7.81 3.16
C GLU A 76 -4.93 -8.23 1.84
N GLU A 77 -5.65 -8.92 0.97
CA GLU A 77 -5.20 -9.31 -0.37
C GLU A 77 -4.80 -8.08 -1.19
N PHE A 78 -5.60 -7.02 -1.17
CA PHE A 78 -5.22 -5.75 -1.81
C PHE A 78 -3.87 -5.20 -1.31
N LEU A 79 -3.63 -5.20 0.01
CA LEU A 79 -2.38 -4.70 0.58
C LEU A 79 -1.18 -5.59 0.21
N LYS A 80 -1.39 -6.91 0.18
CA LYS A 80 -0.41 -7.89 -0.29
C LYS A 80 -0.08 -7.69 -1.77
N ASP A 81 -1.10 -7.60 -2.61
CA ASP A 81 -1.00 -7.45 -4.06
C ASP A 81 -0.41 -6.10 -4.50
N ILE A 82 -0.55 -5.04 -3.70
CA ILE A 82 0.00 -3.74 -4.08
C ILE A 82 1.36 -3.46 -3.45
N TRP A 83 1.66 -4.01 -2.27
CA TRP A 83 2.81 -3.59 -1.47
C TRP A 83 3.58 -4.68 -0.72
N LEU A 84 2.95 -5.76 -0.25
CA LEU A 84 3.59 -6.56 0.81
C LEU A 84 4.07 -7.95 0.38
N GLU A 85 3.39 -8.58 -0.57
CA GLU A 85 3.58 -10.00 -0.85
C GLU A 85 4.97 -10.31 -1.44
N CYS A 86 5.54 -11.42 -0.98
CA CYS A 86 6.79 -11.98 -1.50
C CYS A 86 6.82 -13.51 -1.53
N CYS A 87 6.23 -14.18 -0.52
CA CYS A 87 6.45 -15.61 -0.25
C CYS A 87 5.26 -16.29 0.46
N GLY A 88 4.08 -15.68 0.51
CA GLY A 88 2.88 -16.16 1.18
C GLY A 88 2.93 -16.11 2.70
N HIS A 89 3.61 -15.11 3.30
CA HIS A 89 3.69 -15.00 4.75
C HIS A 89 2.35 -14.61 5.40
N MET A 90 2.26 -14.89 6.70
CA MET A 90 1.09 -14.58 7.52
C MET A 90 0.99 -13.08 7.81
N THR A 91 -0.25 -12.68 8.06
CA THR A 91 -0.65 -11.34 8.48
C THR A 91 -1.36 -11.39 9.82
N THR A 92 -1.29 -10.28 10.56
CA THR A 92 -2.14 -10.04 11.73
C THR A 92 -2.67 -8.62 11.69
N TRP A 93 -3.86 -8.42 12.27
CA TRP A 93 -4.49 -7.13 12.36
C TRP A 93 -4.54 -6.63 13.80
N GLU A 94 -4.36 -5.33 13.98
CA GLU A 94 -4.55 -4.63 15.25
C GLU A 94 -5.59 -3.52 15.09
N GLY A 95 -6.47 -3.37 16.09
CA GLY A 95 -7.46 -2.29 16.14
C GLY A 95 -8.76 -2.56 15.37
N LEU A 96 -8.90 -3.69 14.69
CA LEU A 96 -10.20 -4.16 14.18
C LEU A 96 -11.13 -4.49 15.35
N LYS A 97 -12.43 -4.25 15.14
CA LYS A 97 -13.49 -4.58 16.09
C LYS A 97 -14.11 -5.95 15.80
N ASN A 98 -15.06 -6.34 16.66
CA ASN A 98 -15.86 -7.56 16.55
C ASN A 98 -15.05 -8.86 16.60
N GLY A 99 -13.87 -8.83 17.24
CA GLY A 99 -13.03 -10.01 17.44
C GLY A 99 -12.33 -10.51 16.16
N VAL A 100 -12.33 -9.72 15.09
CA VAL A 100 -11.60 -10.02 13.86
C VAL A 100 -10.11 -9.73 14.06
N GLY A 101 -9.26 -10.71 13.79
CA GLY A 101 -7.80 -10.59 13.95
C GLY A 101 -7.28 -10.86 15.37
N GLU A 102 -8.16 -11.20 16.32
CA GLU A 102 -7.76 -11.67 17.65
C GLU A 102 -7.39 -13.16 17.60
N PHE A 103 -6.18 -13.54 18.03
CA PHE A 103 -5.83 -14.94 18.28
C PHE A 103 -6.75 -15.50 19.38
N LYS A 104 -7.78 -16.27 18.99
CA LYS A 104 -8.55 -17.06 19.95
C LYS A 104 -7.75 -18.31 20.29
N ASP A 105 -7.35 -18.42 21.55
CA ASP A 105 -6.67 -19.62 22.09
C ASP A 105 -7.45 -20.90 21.72
N ILE A 106 -6.74 -21.85 21.11
CA ILE A 106 -7.23 -23.11 20.48
C ILE A 106 -7.88 -24.11 21.48
N TYR A 107 -8.13 -23.72 22.74
CA TYR A 107 -8.66 -24.60 23.79
C TYR A 107 -10.17 -24.48 24.06
N GLY A 108 -10.92 -23.70 23.29
CA GLY A 108 -12.36 -23.52 23.48
C GLY A 108 -13.12 -23.70 22.19
N GLY A 109 -13.60 -24.92 21.92
CA GLY A 109 -14.44 -25.21 20.76
C GLY A 109 -15.65 -24.29 20.69
N ASN A 110 -15.65 -23.44 19.68
CA ASN A 110 -16.83 -22.87 19.04
C ASN A 110 -16.44 -22.67 17.58
N GLU A 111 -17.34 -23.05 16.68
CA GLU A 111 -17.20 -22.87 15.24
C GLU A 111 -16.74 -21.43 14.97
N GLU A 112 -15.59 -21.30 14.30
CA GLU A 112 -15.11 -20.01 13.83
C GLU A 112 -16.24 -19.43 12.96
N PRO A 113 -16.72 -18.19 13.20
CA PRO A 113 -17.25 -17.47 12.05
C PRO A 113 -16.15 -17.53 11.00
N ASP A 114 -16.44 -17.77 9.72
CA ASP A 114 -15.43 -17.58 8.69
C ASP A 114 -15.00 -16.10 8.79
N GLU A 115 -13.98 -15.79 9.60
CA GLU A 115 -13.55 -14.43 9.99
C GLU A 115 -13.13 -13.62 8.76
N LYS A 116 -12.98 -14.32 7.63
CA LYS A 116 -12.77 -13.83 6.28
C LYS A 116 -13.99 -13.06 5.77
N ASP A 117 -15.22 -13.48 6.01
CA ASP A 117 -16.40 -12.86 5.36
C ASP A 117 -16.94 -11.60 6.07
N VAL A 118 -16.27 -11.11 7.12
CA VAL A 118 -16.73 -9.90 7.84
C VAL A 118 -16.42 -8.66 7.02
N ALA A 119 -17.44 -7.84 6.77
CA ALA A 119 -17.29 -6.59 6.03
C ALA A 119 -16.46 -5.57 6.82
N ILE A 120 -15.57 -4.85 6.13
CA ILE A 120 -14.68 -3.86 6.75
C ILE A 120 -15.45 -2.79 7.54
N SER A 121 -16.67 -2.44 7.10
CA SER A 121 -17.52 -1.48 7.80
C SER A 121 -18.05 -1.92 9.15
N GLU A 122 -18.01 -3.22 9.45
CA GLU A 122 -18.35 -3.75 10.76
C GLU A 122 -17.15 -3.66 11.73
N CYS A 123 -15.93 -3.65 11.20
CA CYS A 123 -14.70 -3.73 11.97
C CYS A 123 -14.05 -2.38 12.27
N VAL A 124 -14.45 -1.30 11.58
CA VAL A 124 -13.76 0.00 11.66
C VAL A 124 -14.72 1.16 11.89
N ASP A 125 -14.24 2.21 12.56
CA ASP A 125 -14.96 3.47 12.67
C ASP A 125 -14.43 4.50 11.66
N LEU A 126 -15.31 5.39 11.22
CA LEU A 126 -14.88 6.62 10.55
C LEU A 126 -14.03 7.47 11.52
N GLY A 127 -12.84 7.87 11.09
CA GLY A 127 -11.81 8.52 11.88
C GLY A 127 -10.90 7.55 12.64
N GLY A 128 -11.19 6.24 12.60
CA GLY A 128 -10.38 5.19 13.21
C GLY A 128 -9.14 4.86 12.38
N THR A 129 -8.15 4.28 13.04
CA THR A 129 -6.97 3.68 12.41
C THR A 129 -6.83 2.24 12.85
N VAL A 130 -6.55 1.37 11.90
CA VAL A 130 -6.21 -0.04 12.14
C VAL A 130 -4.84 -0.33 11.51
N SER A 131 -4.15 -1.35 12.01
CA SER A 131 -2.83 -1.73 11.53
C SER A 131 -2.83 -3.17 11.07
N MET A 132 -2.04 -3.45 10.04
CA MET A 132 -1.77 -4.79 9.57
C MET A 132 -0.26 -5.02 9.58
N ASP A 133 0.16 -6.10 10.23
CA ASP A 133 1.52 -6.59 10.24
C ASP A 133 1.64 -7.74 9.23
N TYR A 134 2.65 -7.70 8.38
CA TYR A 134 3.00 -8.77 7.45
C TYR A 134 4.39 -9.30 7.77
N ASP A 135 4.54 -10.63 7.76
CA ASP A 135 5.77 -11.38 8.06
C ASP A 135 6.29 -11.18 9.50
N MET A 136 6.09 -12.18 10.37
CA MET A 136 6.55 -12.11 11.78
C MET A 136 8.07 -12.21 11.96
N GLY A 137 8.82 -12.58 10.92
CA GLY A 137 10.28 -12.62 10.94
C GLY A 137 10.90 -11.28 10.53
N THR A 138 10.33 -10.62 9.52
CA THR A 138 10.72 -9.28 9.05
C THR A 138 9.51 -8.35 8.96
N THR A 139 8.95 -8.03 10.12
CA THR A 139 7.65 -7.37 10.23
C THR A 139 7.61 -6.03 9.52
N THR A 140 6.69 -5.96 8.56
CA THR A 140 6.30 -4.72 7.90
C THR A 140 4.89 -4.35 8.35
N THR A 141 4.79 -3.25 9.09
CA THR A 141 3.52 -2.70 9.55
C THR A 141 3.01 -1.65 8.57
N VAL A 142 1.76 -1.78 8.14
CA VAL A 142 1.01 -0.75 7.42
C VAL A 142 -0.22 -0.34 8.21
N ASN A 143 -0.58 0.93 8.12
CA ASN A 143 -1.68 1.52 8.88
C ASN A 143 -2.73 2.04 7.90
N LEU A 144 -4.00 1.85 8.22
CA LEU A 144 -5.15 2.31 7.43
C LEU A 144 -5.98 3.25 8.30
N MET A 145 -6.04 4.53 7.92
CA MET A 145 -6.86 5.53 8.60
C MET A 145 -8.01 5.96 7.70
N PHE A 146 -9.24 5.67 8.14
CA PHE A 146 -10.48 5.92 7.39
C PHE A 146 -10.97 7.34 7.67
N TYR A 147 -10.84 8.26 6.72
CA TYR A 147 -11.11 9.68 6.97
C TYR A 147 -12.40 10.19 6.33
N GLU A 148 -13.02 9.44 5.42
CA GLU A 148 -14.25 9.83 4.76
C GLU A 148 -15.12 8.61 4.45
N LYS A 149 -16.44 8.82 4.40
CA LYS A 149 -17.41 7.84 3.91
C LYS A 149 -18.26 8.51 2.84
N ILE A 150 -18.32 7.94 1.65
CA ILE A 150 -18.98 8.52 0.49
C ILE A 150 -19.91 7.50 -0.20
N ASN A 151 -20.85 8.03 -0.99
CA ASN A 151 -21.67 7.21 -1.89
C ASN A 151 -21.15 7.41 -3.32
N VAL A 152 -20.92 6.30 -4.02
CA VAL A 152 -20.38 6.25 -5.39
C VAL A 152 -21.28 5.39 -6.29
N LYS A 153 -21.05 5.47 -7.60
CA LYS A 153 -21.68 4.58 -8.58
C LYS A 153 -20.61 3.95 -9.45
N MET A 154 -20.38 2.67 -9.28
CA MET A 154 -19.29 1.93 -9.94
C MET A 154 -19.85 0.77 -10.76
N ASP A 155 -19.30 0.56 -11.95
CA ASP A 155 -19.69 -0.58 -12.79
C ASP A 155 -19.20 -1.91 -12.18
N ASP A 156 -18.02 -1.86 -11.54
CA ASP A 156 -17.41 -2.95 -10.79
C ASP A 156 -17.04 -2.44 -9.38
N PRO A 157 -17.87 -2.70 -8.35
CA PRO A 157 -17.60 -2.25 -6.98
C PRO A 157 -16.44 -3.03 -6.34
N GLY A 158 -15.24 -2.45 -6.36
CA GLY A 158 -14.06 -3.00 -5.69
C GLY A 158 -13.16 -1.90 -5.12
N ILE A 159 -12.07 -2.30 -4.49
CA ILE A 159 -11.07 -1.36 -3.96
C ILE A 159 -10.45 -0.56 -5.13
N ARG A 160 -10.24 0.74 -4.95
CA ARG A 160 -9.61 1.62 -5.95
C ARG A 160 -8.52 2.50 -5.35
N VAL A 161 -7.38 2.59 -6.01
CA VAL A 161 -6.32 3.54 -5.65
C VAL A 161 -6.67 4.92 -6.23
N LEU A 162 -6.72 5.92 -5.36
CA LEU A 162 -7.02 7.31 -5.74
C LEU A 162 -5.76 8.14 -5.96
N ILE A 163 -4.79 7.97 -5.06
CA ILE A 163 -3.49 8.64 -5.07
C ILE A 163 -2.46 7.66 -4.53
N ARG A 164 -1.34 7.48 -5.21
CA ARG A 164 -0.19 6.70 -4.70
C ARG A 164 1.06 7.57 -4.70
N ASN A 165 1.91 7.43 -3.69
CA ASN A 165 3.23 8.06 -3.73
C ASN A 165 4.02 7.51 -4.94
N THR A 166 4.90 8.33 -5.52
CA THR A 166 5.88 7.89 -6.50
C THR A 166 7.12 7.42 -5.76
N ILE A 167 7.81 6.43 -6.32
CA ILE A 167 9.08 5.97 -5.78
C ILE A 167 10.13 7.09 -5.84
N ASN A 168 10.92 7.24 -4.79
CA ASN A 168 12.08 8.13 -4.79
C ASN A 168 13.34 7.29 -4.98
N LYS A 169 13.65 7.00 -6.25
CA LYS A 169 14.89 6.30 -6.62
C LYS A 169 16.08 7.20 -6.23
N PRO A 170 16.95 6.78 -5.29
CA PRO A 170 18.10 7.57 -4.86
C PRO A 170 19.05 7.80 -6.04
N ASN A 171 19.83 8.87 -5.94
CA ASN A 171 20.92 9.09 -6.89
C ASN A 171 22.04 8.09 -6.59
N CYS A 172 22.67 7.55 -7.64
CA CYS A 172 23.85 6.73 -7.50
C CYS A 172 24.96 7.49 -6.75
N LYS A 173 25.62 6.82 -5.79
CA LYS A 173 26.75 7.39 -5.02
C LYS A 173 27.91 7.82 -5.94
N GLU A 174 28.15 7.12 -7.05
CA GLU A 174 29.27 7.39 -7.97
C GLU A 174 28.89 8.40 -9.06
N CYS A 175 28.03 8.01 -10.01
CA CYS A 175 27.73 8.85 -11.18
C CYS A 175 26.75 10.01 -10.90
N LYS A 176 26.13 10.05 -9.70
CA LYS A 176 25.15 11.05 -9.26
C LYS A 176 23.87 11.17 -10.11
N LYS A 177 23.69 10.30 -11.12
CA LYS A 177 22.47 10.28 -11.93
C LYS A 177 21.28 9.79 -11.09
N PRO A 178 20.08 10.37 -11.28
CA PRO A 178 18.86 9.93 -10.61
C PRO A 178 18.28 8.68 -11.26
N ASN A 179 17.31 8.05 -10.59
CA ASN A 179 16.39 7.06 -11.17
C ASN A 179 17.02 5.75 -11.66
N HIS A 180 18.11 5.28 -11.05
CA HIS A 180 18.60 3.93 -11.34
C HIS A 180 17.62 2.87 -10.78
N PRO A 181 17.24 1.85 -11.57
CA PRO A 181 16.25 0.84 -11.16
C PRO A 181 16.81 -0.12 -10.12
N VAL A 182 18.08 -0.50 -10.29
CA VAL A 182 18.78 -1.46 -9.43
C VAL A 182 19.85 -0.74 -8.64
N HIS A 183 19.89 -1.00 -7.33
CA HIS A 183 20.95 -0.54 -6.46
C HIS A 183 21.55 -1.70 -5.68
N TYR A 184 22.84 -1.59 -5.38
CA TYR A 184 23.47 -2.50 -4.43
C TYR A 184 23.01 -2.14 -3.01
N THR A 185 22.49 -3.14 -2.29
CA THR A 185 22.05 -3.07 -0.91
C THR A 185 22.87 -4.08 -0.11
N CYS A 186 24.02 -3.65 0.36
CA CYS A 186 24.84 -4.43 1.28
C CYS A 186 25.10 -3.57 2.51
N ASP A 187 24.54 -4.03 3.63
CA ASP A 187 24.85 -3.48 4.95
C ASP A 187 26.34 -3.78 5.21
N ASP A 188 27.14 -2.74 5.40
CA ASP A 188 28.61 -2.76 5.57
C ASP A 188 29.49 -2.76 4.31
N CYS A 189 28.95 -2.33 3.16
CA CYS A 189 29.73 -2.21 1.93
C CYS A 189 29.74 -0.80 1.32
N ASP A 190 30.91 -0.38 0.81
CA ASP A 190 31.11 0.92 0.15
C ASP A 190 30.30 1.08 -1.16
N TYR A 191 29.86 -0.03 -1.74
CA TYR A 191 29.02 -0.10 -2.94
C TYR A 191 27.53 0.09 -2.65
N SER A 192 27.12 0.18 -1.38
CA SER A 192 25.72 0.50 -1.02
C SER A 192 25.25 1.79 -1.71
N LYS A 193 24.07 1.75 -2.36
CA LYS A 193 23.50 2.84 -3.16
C LYS A 193 24.30 3.21 -4.41
N MET A 194 25.12 2.30 -4.94
CA MET A 194 25.61 2.38 -6.32
C MET A 194 24.61 1.76 -7.29
N CYS A 195 24.59 2.28 -8.52
CA CYS A 195 23.79 1.67 -9.58
C CYS A 195 24.55 0.50 -10.18
N GLU A 196 23.84 -0.37 -10.91
CA GLU A 196 24.43 -1.53 -11.56
C GLU A 196 25.63 -1.20 -12.46
N GLU A 197 25.56 -0.10 -13.22
CA GLU A 197 26.66 0.33 -14.11
C GLU A 197 27.92 0.79 -13.36
N CYS A 198 27.78 1.25 -12.12
CA CYS A 198 28.88 1.76 -11.30
C CYS A 198 29.38 0.74 -10.26
N GLY A 199 28.71 -0.40 -10.12
CA GLY A 199 29.17 -1.50 -9.27
C GLY A 199 30.39 -2.20 -9.87
N ASP A 200 31.16 -2.87 -9.02
CA ASP A 200 32.34 -3.64 -9.44
C ASP A 200 32.02 -5.01 -10.05
N GLY A 201 30.75 -5.43 -10.00
CA GLY A 201 30.30 -6.72 -10.50
C GLY A 201 30.75 -7.92 -9.65
N GLU A 202 31.57 -7.71 -8.63
CA GLU A 202 32.04 -8.76 -7.70
C GLU A 202 31.08 -9.00 -6.54
N HIS A 203 30.24 -8.01 -6.22
CA HIS A 203 29.12 -8.17 -5.30
C HIS A 203 28.01 -8.99 -5.99
N GLU A 204 27.84 -10.24 -5.55
CA GLU A 204 26.88 -11.23 -6.09
C GLU A 204 25.46 -10.66 -6.27
N GLU A 205 24.67 -11.38 -7.08
CA GLU A 205 23.23 -11.20 -7.32
C GLU A 205 22.43 -10.98 -6.01
N HIS A 206 22.85 -11.59 -4.90
CA HIS A 206 22.25 -11.43 -3.57
C HIS A 206 22.41 -10.03 -2.94
N SER A 207 23.24 -9.17 -3.53
CA SER A 207 23.48 -7.80 -3.06
C SER A 207 22.78 -6.75 -3.91
N LYS A 208 22.10 -7.15 -5.00
CA LYS A 208 21.37 -6.26 -5.89
C LYS A 208 19.89 -6.30 -5.54
N THR A 209 19.30 -5.14 -5.30
CA THR A 209 17.86 -5.02 -5.10
C THR A 209 17.28 -3.98 -6.04
N THR A 210 16.19 -4.34 -6.72
CA THR A 210 15.36 -3.38 -7.44
C THR A 210 14.62 -2.54 -6.41
N ILE A 211 14.74 -1.21 -6.52
CA ILE A 211 13.99 -0.33 -5.62
C ILE A 211 12.56 -0.30 -6.14
N SER A 212 11.65 -0.76 -5.29
CA SER A 212 10.23 -0.84 -5.58
C SER A 212 9.45 0.16 -4.75
N ASN A 213 8.23 0.50 -5.18
CA ASN A 213 7.37 1.42 -4.45
C ASN A 213 6.64 0.69 -3.31
N SER A 214 7.40 0.07 -2.40
CA SER A 214 6.91 -0.78 -1.33
C SER A 214 7.68 -0.54 -0.02
N PRO A 215 7.01 -0.56 1.15
CA PRO A 215 7.68 -0.54 2.45
C PRO A 215 8.57 -1.78 2.70
N ARG A 216 8.44 -2.84 1.90
CA ARG A 216 9.29 -4.05 1.93
C ARG A 216 10.54 -3.94 1.03
N SER A 217 10.68 -2.86 0.26
CA SER A 217 11.82 -2.69 -0.66
C SER A 217 13.14 -2.80 0.10
N GLY A 218 14.01 -3.73 -0.32
CA GLY A 218 15.28 -4.03 0.36
C GLY A 218 15.23 -5.21 1.34
N SER A 219 14.07 -5.80 1.58
CA SER A 219 13.94 -7.02 2.40
C SER A 219 14.24 -8.28 1.56
N CYS A 220 14.90 -9.27 2.18
CA CYS A 220 15.32 -10.51 1.52
C CYS A 220 14.15 -11.21 0.79
N GLY A 221 14.34 -11.50 -0.49
CA GLY A 221 13.37 -12.19 -1.35
C GLY A 221 12.25 -11.32 -1.93
N TYR A 222 12.15 -10.04 -1.55
CA TYR A 222 11.20 -9.12 -2.18
C TYR A 222 11.72 -8.70 -3.56
N SER A 223 11.30 -9.44 -4.59
CA SER A 223 11.51 -9.11 -6.00
C SER A 223 10.16 -8.76 -6.61
N TYR A 224 9.72 -7.52 -6.37
CA TYR A 224 8.67 -6.97 -7.23
C TYR A 224 9.31 -6.56 -8.54
N ASP A 225 8.76 -7.07 -9.64
CA ASP A 225 8.99 -6.48 -10.96
C ASP A 225 8.60 -4.99 -10.90
N ASP A 226 9.33 -4.17 -11.65
CA ASP A 226 9.52 -2.71 -11.54
C ASP A 226 8.24 -1.88 -11.86
N ASP A 227 7.07 -2.34 -11.43
CA ASP A 227 5.79 -1.75 -11.80
C ASP A 227 5.39 -0.68 -10.77
N GLU A 228 5.71 0.56 -11.11
CA GLU A 228 4.98 1.73 -10.60
C GLU A 228 3.47 1.65 -10.90
N GLU A 229 3.07 0.75 -11.80
CA GLU A 229 1.70 0.54 -12.20
C GLU A 229 0.86 -0.07 -11.08
N ILE A 230 -0.32 0.50 -10.90
CA ILE A 230 -1.34 -0.04 -10.02
C ILE A 230 -1.99 -1.20 -10.78
N PRO A 231 -2.15 -2.40 -10.20
CA PRO A 231 -2.84 -3.50 -10.87
C PRO A 231 -4.20 -3.07 -11.43
N GLU A 232 -4.56 -3.51 -12.64
CA GLU A 232 -5.74 -3.01 -13.38
C GLU A 232 -7.03 -3.01 -12.54
N GLN A 233 -7.23 -4.05 -11.73
CA GLN A 233 -8.40 -4.21 -10.85
C GLN A 233 -8.53 -3.11 -9.77
N TYR A 234 -7.45 -2.41 -9.44
CA TYR A 234 -7.44 -1.31 -8.46
C TYR A 234 -7.38 0.08 -9.11
N GLN A 235 -7.30 0.17 -10.44
CA GLN A 235 -7.26 1.46 -11.13
C GLN A 235 -8.65 2.12 -11.18
N LEU A 236 -8.68 3.45 -11.10
CA LEU A 236 -9.91 4.21 -11.35
C LEU A 236 -10.35 4.06 -12.82
N SER A 237 -11.52 3.44 -13.02
CA SER A 237 -12.23 3.35 -14.31
C SER A 237 -12.33 4.69 -15.03
#